data_AF-A0A353D3F3-F1
#
_entry.id   AF-A0A353D3F3-F1
#
_cell.length_a   1.000
_cell.length_b   1.000
_cell.length_c   1.000
_cell.angle_alpha   90.00
_cell.angle_beta   90.00
_cell.angle_gamma   90.00
#
_symmetry.space_group_name_H-M   'P 1'
#
loop_
_entity.id
_entity.type
_entity.pdbx_description
1 polymer ?
#
loop_
_entity_poly.entity_id
_entity_poly.type
_entity_poly.pdbx_seq_one_letter_code
_entity_poly.pdbx_strand_id
1 'polypeptide(L)'
;MQCKKPVSPASLDDAKVSVGLTSTINKWKQLYSALFTLWHDSVEYREWAKQQLLDETGSINLAGLQLAQQCNVKRKTYYWLFQDYSDKDYVEPQECPYCGASMEPILENDFKVCHDCMIAYPDKQTG
;
A
#
# COMPACT_ATOMS: atom_id res chain seq x y z
N MET A 1 12.13 2.35 -2.34
CA MET A 1 11.41 3.28 -1.45
C MET A 1 11.68 2.85 -0.01
N GLN A 2 12.34 3.67 0.81
CA GLN A 2 12.54 3.39 2.24
C GLN A 2 11.30 3.86 3.01
N CYS A 3 10.69 2.99 3.82
CA CYS A 3 9.64 3.40 4.74
C CYS A 3 10.19 4.50 5.66
N LYS A 4 9.60 5.70 5.65
CA LYS A 4 9.95 6.75 6.62
C LYS A 4 9.50 6.26 8.01
N LYS A 5 10.45 6.07 8.93
CA LYS A 5 10.23 5.62 10.32
C LYS A 5 9.51 4.26 10.42
N PRO A 6 10.18 3.15 10.04
CA PRO A 6 9.59 1.82 10.17
C PRO A 6 9.25 1.56 11.65
N VAL A 7 8.01 1.17 11.89
CA VAL A 7 7.55 0.73 13.19
C VAL A 7 8.22 -0.61 13.48
N SER A 8 8.93 -0.72 14.61
CA SER A 8 9.57 -1.99 14.96
C SER A 8 8.50 -3.05 15.21
N PRO A 9 8.72 -4.33 14.83
CA PRO A 9 7.77 -5.40 15.13
C PRO A 9 7.42 -5.47 16.62
N ALA A 10 8.38 -5.19 17.51
CA ALA A 10 8.17 -5.15 18.96
C ALA A 10 7.17 -4.06 19.40
N SER A 11 7.05 -2.95 18.67
CA SER A 11 6.02 -1.93 18.95
C SER A 11 4.62 -2.28 18.41
N LEU A 12 4.50 -3.40 17.69
CA LEU A 12 3.20 -4.03 17.39
C LEU A 12 2.76 -4.99 18.51
N ASP A 13 3.66 -5.41 19.41
CA ASP A 13 3.32 -6.27 20.54
C ASP A 13 2.43 -5.53 21.56
N ASP A 14 2.64 -4.23 21.76
CA ASP A 14 1.75 -3.36 22.55
C ASP A 14 0.36 -3.20 21.91
N ALA A 15 0.26 -3.36 20.58
CA ALA A 15 -1.01 -3.31 19.86
C ALA A 15 -1.81 -4.62 19.94
N LYS A 16 -1.28 -5.70 20.54
CA LYS A 16 -1.87 -7.05 20.53
C LYS A 16 -2.33 -7.46 19.12
N VAL A 17 -1.50 -7.24 18.11
CA VAL A 17 -1.72 -7.85 16.79
C VAL A 17 -1.60 -9.36 17.00
N SER A 18 -2.66 -10.11 16.70
CA SER A 18 -2.68 -11.54 16.98
C SER A 18 -1.56 -12.25 16.19
N VAL A 19 -0.99 -13.32 16.76
CA VAL A 19 0.03 -14.14 16.08
C VAL A 19 -0.44 -14.60 14.69
N GLY A 20 -1.75 -14.88 14.55
CA GLY A 20 -2.38 -15.22 13.27
C GLY A 20 -2.31 -14.08 12.26
N LEU A 21 -2.64 -12.85 12.65
CA LEU A 21 -2.57 -11.68 11.78
C LEU A 21 -1.14 -11.39 11.34
N THR A 22 -0.16 -11.48 12.25
CA THR A 22 1.27 -11.32 11.92
C THR A 22 1.73 -12.35 10.87
N SER A 23 1.31 -13.62 11.00
CA SER A 23 1.64 -14.65 10.01
C SER A 23 1.06 -14.34 8.63
N THR A 24 -0.20 -13.87 8.57
CA THR A 24 -0.85 -13.50 7.31
C THR A 24 -0.20 -12.28 6.66
N ILE A 25 0.15 -11.25 7.44
CA ILE A 25 0.88 -10.07 6.96
C ILE A 25 2.23 -10.49 6.36
N ASN A 26 2.96 -11.39 7.02
CA ASN A 26 4.25 -11.86 6.51
C ASN A 26 4.13 -12.62 5.19
N LYS A 27 3.12 -13.47 5.03
CA LYS A 27 2.86 -14.18 3.77
C LYS A 27 2.50 -13.21 2.64
N TRP A 28 1.58 -12.28 2.91
CA TRP A 28 1.22 -11.24 1.95
C TRP A 28 2.44 -10.40 1.54
N LYS A 29 3.26 -9.98 2.52
CA LYS A 29 4.48 -9.21 2.27
C LYS A 29 5.44 -9.96 1.35
N GLN A 30 5.65 -11.26 1.55
CA GLN A 30 6.52 -12.06 0.68
C GLN A 30 6.03 -12.05 -0.77
N LEU A 31 4.73 -12.21 -0.99
CA LEU A 31 4.14 -12.16 -2.34
C LEU A 31 4.26 -10.77 -2.96
N TYR A 32 3.90 -9.73 -2.20
CA TYR A 32 4.00 -8.34 -2.67
C TYR A 32 5.45 -7.98 -3.00
N SER A 33 6.41 -8.35 -2.14
CA SER A 33 7.84 -8.10 -2.39
C SER A 33 8.33 -8.85 -3.63
N ALA A 34 7.88 -10.08 -3.87
CA ALA A 34 8.22 -10.80 -5.09
C ALA A 34 7.71 -10.09 -6.35
N LEU A 35 6.45 -9.64 -6.35
CA LEU A 35 5.89 -8.83 -7.45
C LEU A 35 6.65 -7.53 -7.64
N PHE A 36 6.93 -6.82 -6.56
CA PHE A 36 7.68 -5.56 -6.60
C PHE A 36 9.09 -5.75 -7.16
N THR A 37 9.80 -6.81 -6.74
CA THR A 37 11.11 -7.18 -7.29
C THR A 37 11.03 -7.54 -8.77
N LEU A 38 10.00 -8.29 -9.20
CA LEU A 38 9.80 -8.59 -10.63
C LEU A 38 9.55 -7.32 -11.44
N TRP A 39 8.73 -6.40 -10.93
CA TRP A 39 8.52 -5.10 -11.57
C TRP A 39 9.82 -4.29 -11.64
N HIS A 40 10.56 -4.17 -10.55
CA HIS A 40 11.73 -3.30 -10.47
C HIS A 40 12.94 -3.85 -11.24
N ASP A 41 13.25 -5.13 -11.05
CA ASP A 41 14.54 -5.71 -11.42
C ASP A 41 14.46 -6.63 -12.66
N SER A 42 13.26 -7.10 -13.03
CA SER A 42 13.10 -7.94 -14.22
C SER A 42 12.97 -7.09 -15.49
N VAL A 43 13.37 -7.68 -16.63
CA VAL A 43 13.00 -7.19 -17.96
C VAL A 43 11.78 -7.95 -18.46
N GLU A 44 11.80 -9.28 -18.39
CA GLU A 44 10.75 -10.16 -18.93
C GLU A 44 9.42 -10.03 -18.18
N TYR A 45 9.46 -9.98 -16.85
CA TYR A 45 8.24 -10.01 -16.02
C TYR A 45 7.77 -8.62 -15.56
N ARG A 46 8.45 -7.55 -15.99
CA ARG A 46 8.21 -6.19 -15.50
C ARG A 46 6.78 -5.73 -15.69
N GLU A 47 6.29 -5.79 -16.93
CA GLU A 47 4.97 -5.28 -17.29
C GLU A 47 3.85 -6.11 -16.68
N TRP A 48 4.02 -7.44 -16.65
CA TRP A 48 3.08 -8.32 -15.97
C TRP A 48 3.00 -7.99 -14.47
N ALA A 49 4.15 -7.86 -13.80
CA ALA A 49 4.17 -7.54 -12.37
C ALA A 49 3.60 -6.15 -12.08
N LYS A 50 3.89 -5.16 -12.94
CA LYS A 50 3.28 -3.83 -12.90
C LYS A 50 1.76 -3.90 -12.96
N GLN A 51 1.21 -4.66 -13.90
CA GLN A 51 -0.25 -4.84 -14.02
C GLN A 51 -0.86 -5.46 -12.77
N GLN A 52 -0.20 -6.46 -12.16
CA GLN A 52 -0.68 -7.05 -10.90
C GLN A 52 -0.66 -6.05 -9.74
N LEU A 53 0.34 -5.17 -9.69
CA LEU A 53 0.47 -4.16 -8.63
C LEU A 53 -0.50 -2.98 -8.82
N LEU A 54 -0.78 -2.59 -10.07
CA LEU A 54 -1.69 -1.48 -10.42
C LEU A 54 -3.17 -1.87 -10.39
N ASP A 55 -3.51 -3.15 -10.50
CA ASP A 55 -4.91 -3.61 -10.43
C ASP A 55 -5.45 -3.47 -9.01
N GLU A 56 -6.15 -2.38 -8.74
CA GLU A 56 -6.76 -2.04 -7.45
C GLU A 56 -7.78 -3.08 -6.97
N THR A 57 -8.33 -3.86 -7.90
CA THR A 57 -9.25 -4.97 -7.63
C THR A 57 -8.56 -6.33 -7.65
N GLY A 58 -7.26 -6.35 -7.91
CA GLY A 58 -6.43 -7.53 -7.98
C GLY A 58 -6.25 -8.19 -6.61
N SER A 59 -6.00 -9.50 -6.64
CA SER A 59 -5.93 -10.32 -5.43
C SER A 59 -4.90 -9.82 -4.41
N ILE A 60 -3.75 -9.31 -4.85
CA ILE A 60 -2.70 -8.80 -3.97
C ILE A 60 -3.14 -7.53 -3.22
N ASN A 61 -3.87 -6.64 -3.90
CA ASN A 61 -4.33 -5.36 -3.35
C ASN A 61 -5.53 -5.56 -2.43
N LEU A 62 -6.50 -6.41 -2.83
CA LEU A 62 -7.63 -6.77 -1.96
C LEU A 62 -7.18 -7.46 -0.67
N ALA A 63 -6.21 -8.38 -0.76
CA ALA A 63 -5.65 -9.04 0.42
C ALA A 63 -4.92 -8.04 1.34
N GLY A 64 -4.14 -7.12 0.77
CA GLY A 64 -3.45 -6.07 1.52
C GLY A 64 -4.42 -5.12 2.23
N LEU A 65 -5.47 -4.70 1.53
CA LEU A 65 -6.54 -3.86 2.08
C LEU A 65 -7.25 -4.54 3.24
N GLN A 66 -7.61 -5.82 3.09
CA GLN A 66 -8.24 -6.59 4.17
C GLN A 66 -7.34 -6.70 5.41
N LEU A 67 -6.03 -6.83 5.22
CA LEU A 67 -5.07 -6.82 6.33
C LEU A 67 -4.98 -5.45 7.01
N ALA A 68 -4.96 -4.37 6.24
CA ALA A 68 -4.99 -3.01 6.78
C ALA A 68 -6.27 -2.77 7.62
N GLN A 69 -7.43 -3.22 7.15
CA GLN A 69 -8.69 -3.17 7.91
C GLN A 69 -8.61 -3.94 9.23
N GLN A 70 -7.97 -5.12 9.24
CA GLN A 70 -7.75 -5.88 10.48
C GLN A 70 -6.81 -5.14 11.45
N CYS A 71 -5.76 -4.50 10.94
CA CYS A 71 -4.86 -3.65 11.75
C CYS A 71 -5.58 -2.41 12.32
N ASN A 72 -6.53 -1.84 11.57
CA ASN A 72 -7.30 -0.65 11.99
C ASN A 72 -8.10 -0.84 13.27
N VAL A 73 -8.42 -2.08 13.67
CA VAL A 73 -9.05 -2.39 14.97
C VAL A 73 -8.18 -1.92 16.15
N LYS A 74 -6.86 -1.84 15.96
CA LYS A 74 -5.88 -1.51 17.01
C LYS A 74 -5.14 -0.22 16.74
N ARG A 75 -4.80 0.04 15.47
CA ARG A 75 -3.98 1.16 15.07
C ARG A 75 -4.41 1.65 13.70
N LYS A 76 -4.66 2.96 13.59
CA LYS A 76 -4.97 3.60 12.31
C LYS A 76 -3.88 3.27 11.29
N THR A 77 -4.27 2.57 10.24
CA THR A 77 -3.41 1.95 9.24
C THR A 77 -4.03 2.19 7.87
N TYR A 78 -3.25 2.71 6.93
CA TYR A 78 -3.68 2.84 5.54
C TYR A 78 -3.00 1.79 4.69
N TYR A 79 -3.74 1.25 3.72
CA TYR A 79 -3.17 0.42 2.69
C TYR A 79 -2.56 1.29 1.59
N TRP A 80 -1.27 1.15 1.32
CA TRP A 80 -0.62 1.83 0.22
C TRP A 80 -0.92 1.12 -1.09
N LEU A 81 -1.70 1.76 -1.97
CA LEU A 81 -1.91 1.30 -3.32
C LEU A 81 -0.71 1.71 -4.19
N PHE A 82 -0.09 0.70 -4.82
CA PHE A 82 1.05 0.92 -5.67
C PHE A 82 0.69 1.82 -6.85
N GLN A 83 1.61 2.69 -7.21
CA GLN A 83 1.56 3.53 -8.39
C GLN A 83 2.98 3.57 -9.00
N ASP A 84 3.07 3.61 -10.32
CA ASP A 84 4.33 3.73 -11.03
C ASP A 84 4.55 5.19 -11.48
N TYR A 85 5.04 6.02 -10.58
CA TYR A 85 5.31 7.45 -10.85
C TYR A 85 6.47 7.67 -11.83
N SER A 86 7.21 6.62 -12.19
CA SER A 86 8.25 6.68 -13.21
C SER A 86 7.68 6.57 -14.61
N ASP A 87 6.42 6.14 -14.74
CA ASP A 87 5.70 6.14 -16.00
C ASP A 87 5.44 7.58 -16.48
N LYS A 88 5.76 7.84 -17.74
CA LYS A 88 5.52 9.12 -18.40
C LYS A 88 4.04 9.45 -18.51
N ASP A 89 3.20 8.41 -18.55
CA ASP A 89 1.75 8.52 -18.70
C ASP A 89 1.04 8.47 -17.33
N TYR A 90 1.80 8.55 -16.22
CA TYR A 90 1.26 8.56 -14.87
C TYR A 90 0.36 9.79 -14.63
N VAL A 91 -0.88 9.52 -14.22
CA VAL A 91 -1.83 10.52 -13.75
C VAL A 91 -2.07 10.30 -12.27
N GLU A 92 -1.88 11.35 -11.49
CA GLU A 92 -2.02 11.27 -10.04
C GLU A 92 -3.50 11.09 -9.63
N PRO A 93 -3.86 10.01 -8.90
CA PRO A 93 -5.27 9.75 -8.58
C PRO A 93 -5.86 10.81 -7.66
N GLN A 94 -6.89 11.55 -8.10
CA GLN A 94 -7.51 12.61 -7.26
C GLN A 94 -8.61 12.07 -6.34
N GLU A 95 -9.17 10.91 -6.71
CA GLU A 95 -10.30 10.29 -6.05
C GLU A 95 -9.95 8.86 -5.64
N CYS A 96 -10.61 8.38 -4.60
CA CYS A 96 -10.54 6.99 -4.18
C CYS A 96 -11.21 6.09 -5.23
N PRO A 97 -10.54 5.04 -5.73
CA PRO A 97 -11.11 4.14 -6.74
C PRO A 97 -12.29 3.30 -6.21
N TYR A 98 -12.45 3.21 -4.88
CA TYR A 98 -13.50 2.39 -4.27
C TYR A 98 -14.76 3.18 -3.93
N CYS A 99 -14.65 4.46 -3.54
CA CYS A 99 -15.79 5.26 -3.10
C CYS A 99 -15.98 6.58 -3.85
N GLY A 100 -15.03 6.99 -4.70
CA GLY A 100 -15.07 8.27 -5.43
C GLY A 100 -14.84 9.51 -4.56
N ALA A 101 -14.59 9.36 -3.25
CA ALA A 101 -14.25 10.49 -2.40
C ALA A 101 -12.88 11.08 -2.77
N SER A 102 -12.74 12.40 -2.66
CA SER A 102 -11.45 13.07 -2.87
C SER A 102 -10.39 12.57 -1.88
N MET A 103 -9.16 12.42 -2.36
CA MET A 103 -8.03 12.02 -1.52
C MET A 103 -7.49 13.23 -0.74
N GLU A 104 -7.33 13.10 0.58
CA GLU A 104 -6.86 14.18 1.47
C GLU A 104 -5.37 14.02 1.81
N PRO A 105 -4.54 15.08 1.74
CA PRO A 105 -3.13 15.00 2.12
C PRO A 105 -2.95 14.76 3.62
N ILE A 106 -2.00 13.92 4.00
CA ILE A 106 -1.56 13.78 5.39
C ILE A 106 -0.42 14.78 5.64
N LEU A 107 -0.65 15.73 6.55
CA LEU A 107 0.37 16.69 6.98
C LEU A 107 1.64 15.96 7.45
N GLU A 108 2.81 16.46 7.04
CA GLU A 108 4.14 15.92 7.34
C GLU A 108 4.49 14.56 6.69
N ASN A 109 3.71 14.10 5.71
CA ASN A 109 4.01 12.88 4.96
C ASN A 109 3.73 13.04 3.47
N ASP A 110 4.42 12.28 2.62
CA ASP A 110 4.31 12.37 1.16
C ASP A 110 3.15 11.50 0.65
N PHE A 111 2.00 11.52 1.34
CA PHE A 111 0.84 10.68 1.04
C PHE A 111 -0.47 11.43 1.15
N LYS A 112 -1.40 11.07 0.27
CA LYS A 112 -2.82 11.41 0.35
C LYS A 112 -3.65 10.17 0.57
N VAL A 113 -4.74 10.31 1.31
CA VAL A 113 -5.51 9.19 1.82
C VAL A 113 -7.00 9.35 1.63
N CYS A 114 -7.69 8.22 1.56
CA CYS A 114 -9.12 8.14 1.77
C CYS A 114 -9.36 7.64 3.19
N HIS A 115 -10.03 8.42 4.03
CA HIS A 115 -10.38 8.03 5.39
C HIS A 115 -11.50 6.98 5.46
N ASP A 116 -12.34 6.89 4.43
CA ASP A 116 -13.43 5.91 4.41
C ASP A 116 -12.94 4.53 3.98
N CYS A 117 -12.15 4.47 2.91
CA CYS A 117 -11.61 3.21 2.38
C CYS A 117 -10.26 2.82 2.99
N MET A 118 -9.66 3.68 3.82
CA MET A 118 -8.38 3.44 4.49
C MET A 118 -7.25 3.09 3.52
N ILE A 119 -7.19 3.79 2.39
CA ILE A 119 -6.11 3.67 1.40
C ILE A 119 -5.26 4.93 1.31
N ALA A 120 -4.06 4.77 0.78
CA ALA A 120 -3.10 5.84 0.56
C ALA A 120 -2.48 5.74 -0.85
N TYR A 121 -2.33 6.89 -1.50
CA TYR A 121 -1.42 7.08 -2.63
C TYR A 121 -0.32 8.04 -2.21
N PRO A 122 0.86 7.98 -2.83
CA PRO A 122 1.84 9.04 -2.66
C PRO A 122 1.31 10.37 -3.17
N ASP A 123 1.57 11.41 -2.40
CA ASP A 123 1.30 12.79 -2.74
C ASP A 123 2.59 13.39 -3.31
N LYS A 124 2.58 13.71 -4.60
CA LYS A 124 3.77 14.16 -5.33
C LYS A 124 4.08 15.65 -5.09
N GLN A 125 3.50 16.28 -4.07
CA GLN A 125 3.67 17.71 -3.78
C GLN A 125 5.10 18.16 -3.42
N THR A 126 6.09 17.28 -3.36
CA THR A 126 7.50 17.68 -3.26
C THR A 126 8.29 17.21 -4.47
N GLY A 127 8.73 18.19 -5.27
CA GLY A 127 9.82 18.04 -6.22
C GLY A 127 11.18 17.91 -5.54
#